data_AF-A0A139PKF7-F1
#
_entry.id   AF-A0A139PKF7-F1
#
_cell.length_a   1.000
_cell.length_b   1.000
_cell.length_c   1.000
_cell.angle_alpha   90.00
_cell.angle_beta   90.00
_cell.angle_gamma   90.00
#
_symmetry.space_group_name_H-M   'P 1'
#
loop_
_entity.id
_entity.type
_entity.pdbx_description
1 polymer ?
#
loop_
_entity_poly.entity_id
_entity_poly.type
_entity_poly.pdbx_seq_one_letter_code
_entity_poly.pdbx_strand_id
1 'polypeptide(L)' 'MNFPSTLGGNWSWRMTADQLTPAVEETLLDLTTIYRRINENLVELKK' A
#
# COMPACT_ATOMS: atom_id res chain seq x y z
N MET A 1 8.78 8.45 -6.29
CA MET A 1 8.66 9.84 -5.79
C MET A 1 9.61 10.73 -6.56
N ASN A 2 9.15 11.90 -6.98
CA ASN A 2 9.83 12.75 -7.95
C ASN A 2 9.66 14.22 -7.58
N PHE A 3 10.71 15.00 -7.79
CA PHE A 3 10.69 16.44 -7.82
C PHE A 3 10.94 16.90 -9.27
N PRO A 4 9.90 17.42 -9.96
CA PRO A 4 10.00 17.83 -11.35
C PRO A 4 11.15 18.80 -11.62
N SER A 5 11.71 18.72 -12.82
CA SER A 5 12.78 19.60 -13.30
C SER A 5 14.06 19.60 -12.46
N THR A 6 14.30 18.54 -11.68
CA THR A 6 15.58 18.31 -10.98
C THR A 6 16.36 17.17 -11.62
N LEU A 7 17.60 17.45 -12.00
CA LEU A 7 18.50 16.46 -12.58
C LEU A 7 19.18 15.67 -11.46
N GLY A 8 18.82 14.39 -11.34
CA GLY A 8 19.38 13.47 -10.33
C GLY A 8 18.55 13.37 -9.04
N GLY A 9 18.84 12.35 -8.23
CA GLY A 9 18.21 12.11 -6.90
C GLY A 9 16.75 11.64 -6.90
N ASN A 10 16.02 11.88 -8.00
CA ASN A 10 14.65 11.43 -8.20
C ASN A 10 14.53 9.91 -8.31
N TRP A 11 13.31 9.38 -8.08
CA TRP A 11 12.96 7.96 -8.27
C TRP A 11 13.71 6.97 -7.37
N SER A 12 14.44 7.49 -6.39
CA SER A 12 15.29 6.73 -5.48
C SER A 12 14.51 6.06 -4.34
N TRP A 13 13.36 6.60 -3.95
CA TRP A 13 12.59 6.08 -2.82
C TRP A 13 12.24 4.59 -2.98
N ARG A 14 12.50 3.82 -1.93
CA ARG A 14 12.11 2.42 -1.78
C ARG A 14 11.61 2.22 -0.35
N MET A 15 10.46 1.58 -0.23
CA MET A 15 9.97 1.14 1.07
C MET A 15 10.90 0.06 1.62
N THR A 16 11.14 0.10 2.93
CA THR A 16 11.84 -0.98 3.63
C THR A 16 10.86 -2.06 4.07
N ALA A 17 11.33 -3.29 4.27
CA ALA A 17 10.44 -4.41 4.57
C ALA A 17 9.71 -4.24 5.91
N ASP A 18 10.36 -3.66 6.91
CA ASP A 18 9.84 -3.40 8.24
C ASP A 18 8.75 -2.32 8.28
N GLN A 19 8.62 -1.50 7.23
CA GLN A 19 7.57 -0.49 7.14
C GLN A 19 6.19 -1.10 6.77
N LEU A 20 6.14 -2.32 6.23
CA LEU A 20 4.88 -3.05 6.01
C LEU A 20 4.57 -3.90 7.24
N THR A 21 4.04 -3.26 8.27
CA THR A 21 3.64 -3.94 9.51
C THR A 21 2.24 -4.55 9.39
N PRO A 22 1.92 -5.59 10.18
CA PRO A 22 0.56 -6.14 10.24
C PRO A 22 -0.51 -5.09 10.59
N ALA A 23 -0.17 -4.09 11.41
CA ALA A 23 -1.09 -3.02 11.78
C ALA A 23 -1.47 -2.13 10.58
N VAL A 24 -0.54 -1.88 9.66
CA VAL A 24 -0.82 -1.13 8.42
C VAL A 24 -1.77 -1.93 7.51
N GLU A 25 -1.57 -3.24 7.39
CA GLU A 25 -2.46 -4.12 6.64
C GLU A 25 -3.88 -4.12 7.22
N GLU A 26 -4.00 -4.31 8.54
CA GLU A 26 -5.30 -4.34 9.24
C GLU A 26 -6.05 -3.01 9.07
N THR A 27 -5.36 -1.89 9.24
CA THR A 27 -5.96 -0.56 9.07
C THR A 27 -6.48 -0.34 7.65
N LEU A 28 -5.70 -0.73 6.64
CA LEU A 28 -6.11 -0.60 5.24
C LEU A 28 -7.29 -1.53 4.90
N LEU A 29 -7.30 -2.75 5.45
CA LEU A 29 -8.39 -3.69 5.26
C LEU A 29 -9.69 -3.18 5.90
N ASP A 30 -9.64 -2.64 7.12
CA ASP A 30 -10.80 -2.08 7.79
C ASP A 30 -11.40 -0.92 6.99
N LEU A 31 -10.57 0.06 6.59
CA LEU A 31 -11.00 1.19 5.77
C LEU A 31 -11.61 0.74 4.44
N THR A 32 -10.96 -0.18 3.74
CA THR A 32 -11.49 -0.68 2.46
C THR A 32 -12.76 -1.49 2.65
N THR A 33 -12.96 -2.14 3.80
CA THR A 33 -14.21 -2.84 4.15
C THR A 33 -15.34 -1.85 4.40
N ILE A 34 -15.12 -0.85 5.27
CA ILE A 34 -16.09 0.20 5.60
C ILE A 34 -16.60 0.89 4.32
N TYR A 35 -15.69 1.19 3.40
CA TYR A 35 -16.01 1.88 2.15
C TYR A 35 -16.27 0.96 0.96
N ARG A 36 -16.42 -0.36 1.17
CA ARG A 36 -16.78 -1.34 0.15
C ARG A 36 -15.83 -1.35 -1.06
N ARG A 37 -14.54 -1.21 -0.79
CA ARG A 37 -13.41 -1.27 -1.74
C ARG A 37 -12.52 -2.49 -1.50
N ILE A 38 -13.03 -3.51 -0.82
CA ILE A 38 -12.27 -4.74 -0.57
C ILE A 38 -11.95 -5.40 -1.91
N ASN A 39 -10.79 -6.04 -2.00
CA ASN A 39 -10.46 -6.84 -3.17
C ASN A 39 -11.21 -8.19 -3.10
N GLU A 40 -12.33 -8.30 -3.81
CA GLU A 40 -13.16 -9.51 -3.81
C GLU A 40 -12.39 -10.76 -4.25
N ASN A 41 -11.46 -10.63 -5.21
CA ASN A 41 -10.62 -11.74 -5.65
C ASN A 41 -9.74 -12.31 -4.53
N LEU A 42 -9.31 -11.47 -3.57
CA LEU A 42 -8.53 -11.94 -2.41
C LEU A 42 -9.40 -12.60 -1.35
N VAL A 43 -10.68 -12.25 -1.28
CA VAL A 43 -11.63 -12.87 -0.34
C VAL A 43 -12.02 -14.27 -0.84
N GLU A 44 -12.17 -14.45 -2.15
CA GLU A 44 -12.48 -15.75 -2.75
C GLU A 44 -11.35 -16.77 -2.60
N LEU A 45 -10.08 -16.35 -2.71
CA LEU A 45 -8.91 -17.21 -2.52
C LEU A 45 -8.73 -17.73 -1.08
N LYS A 46 -9.43 -17.13 -0.10
CA LYS A 46 -9.38 -17.53 1.32
C LYS A 46 -10.55 -18.42 1.75
N LYS A 47 -11.51 -18.71 0.86
CA LYS A 47 -12.62 -19.65 1.10
C LYS A 47 -12.24 -21.07 0.70
#